data_AF-A0A3D5D7U9-F1
#
_entry.id   AF-A0A3D5D7U9-F1
#
_cell.length_a   1.000
_cell.length_b   1.000
_cell.length_c   1.000
_cell.angle_alpha   90.00
_cell.angle_beta   90.00
_cell.angle_gamma   90.00
#
_symmetry.space_group_name_H-M   'P 1'
#
loop_
_entity.id
_entity.type
_entity.pdbx_description
1 polymer ?
#
loop_
_entity_poly.entity_id
_entity_poly.type
_entity_poly.pdbx_seq_one_letter_code
_entity_poly.pdbx_strand_id
1 'polypeptide(L)' 'MKYLLIALTTTLALQAENWPMWRGAGGVGISNEKNLPLKWSTTENIAWKVALPYRG' A
#
# COMPACT_ATOMS: atom_id res chain seq x y z
N MET A 1 4.18 22.63 -27.17
CA MET A 1 4.66 21.22 -27.12
C MET A 1 5.81 20.97 -26.14
N LYS A 2 6.31 21.97 -25.40
CA LYS A 2 7.41 21.79 -24.43
C LYS A 2 6.96 21.19 -23.08
N TYR A 3 5.71 21.46 -22.68
CA TYR A 3 5.14 20.97 -21.41
C TYR A 3 4.56 19.55 -21.47
N LEU A 4 4.32 19.02 -22.68
CA LEU A 4 3.73 17.68 -22.88
C LEU A 4 4.71 16.56 -22.50
N LEU A 5 6.02 16.79 -22.69
CA LEU A 5 7.08 15.85 -22.31
C LEU A 5 7.34 15.82 -20.79
N ILE A 6 7.14 16.96 -20.10
CA ILE A 6 7.33 17.06 -18.63
C ILE A 6 6.21 16.32 -17.89
N ALA A 7 5.00 16.26 -18.46
CA ALA A 7 3.87 15.54 -17.89
C ALA A 7 3.98 14.01 -18.01
N LEU A 8 4.82 13.49 -18.91
CA LEU A 8 4.88 12.05 -19.21
C LEU A 8 5.92 11.28 -18.38
N THR A 9 6.79 11.97 -17.64
CA THR A 9 7.97 11.36 -16.98
C THR A 9 7.87 11.19 -15.46
N THR A 10 6.74 11.50 -14.83
CA THR A 10 6.59 11.44 -13.36
C THR A 10 5.57 10.41 -12.89
N THR A 11 5.68 9.17 -13.38
CA THR A 11 5.14 8.02 -12.64
C THR A 11 6.11 7.68 -11.51
N LEU A 12 5.92 8.29 -10.34
CA LEU A 12 6.58 7.83 -9.12
C LEU A 12 6.13 6.38 -8.88
N ALA A 13 7.05 5.43 -9.03
CA ALA A 13 6.79 4.04 -8.69
C ALA A 13 6.56 3.97 -7.18
N LEU A 14 5.30 3.79 -6.77
CA LEU A 14 4.97 3.45 -5.39
C LEU A 14 5.53 2.05 -5.12
N GLN A 15 6.66 1.96 -4.43
CA GLN A 15 7.23 0.69 -3.99
C GLN A 15 6.73 0.36 -2.58
N ALA A 16 5.74 -0.54 -2.51
CA ALA A 16 5.47 -1.30 -1.30
C ALA A 16 6.30 -2.60 -1.32
N GLU A 17 6.55 -3.20 -0.16
CA GLU A 17 7.20 -4.51 -0.11
C GLU A 17 6.26 -5.58 -0.68
N ASN A 18 6.80 -6.50 -1.51
CA ASN A 18 6.03 -7.63 -2.01
C ASN A 18 6.05 -8.77 -0.99
N TRP A 19 4.88 -9.28 -0.60
CA TRP A 19 4.72 -10.43 0.30
C TRP A 19 4.17 -11.65 -0.44
N PRO A 20 5.03 -12.42 -1.15
CA PRO A 20 4.59 -13.56 -1.95
C PRO A 20 4.21 -14.80 -1.12
N MET A 21 4.42 -14.78 0.21
CA MET A 21 4.17 -15.92 1.10
C MET A 21 3.72 -15.48 2.49
N TRP A 22 3.19 -16.43 3.27
CA TRP A 22 2.89 -16.22 4.69
C TRP A 22 4.18 -15.84 5.41
N ARG A 23 4.23 -14.64 5.99
CA ARG A 23 5.42 -14.00 6.61
C ARG A 23 6.36 -13.23 5.67
N GLY A 24 5.93 -12.95 4.44
CA GLY A 24 6.60 -12.02 3.54
C GLY A 24 7.84 -12.58 2.84
N ALA A 25 8.53 -11.74 2.05
CA ALA A 25 9.61 -12.18 1.18
C ALA A 25 10.76 -12.92 1.91
N GLY A 26 11.06 -12.50 3.15
CA GLY A 26 12.06 -13.15 4.00
C GLY A 26 11.53 -14.28 4.90
N GLY A 27 10.21 -14.54 4.91
CA GLY A 27 9.60 -15.60 5.72
C GLY A 27 9.59 -15.36 7.23
N VAL A 28 9.97 -14.17 7.70
CA VAL A 28 10.11 -13.84 9.14
C VAL A 28 8.96 -13.01 9.72
N GLY A 29 8.13 -12.40 8.87
CA GLY A 29 6.95 -11.64 9.31
C GLY A 29 7.28 -10.25 9.85
N ILE A 30 8.33 -9.63 9.33
CA ILE A 30 8.77 -8.28 9.70
C ILE A 30 8.65 -7.39 8.45
N SER A 31 7.99 -6.25 8.59
CA SER A 31 7.97 -5.19 7.57
C SER A 31 9.01 -4.11 7.89
N ASN A 32 9.62 -3.57 6.82
CA ASN A 32 10.55 -2.44 6.90
C ASN A 32 9.86 -1.07 6.86
N GLU A 33 8.54 -1.02 6.63
CA GLU A 33 7.77 0.21 6.53
C GLU A 33 7.80 1.02 7.84
N LYS A 34 7.73 2.34 7.71
CA LYS A 34 7.82 3.30 8.83
C LYS A 34 6.67 4.30 8.75
N ASN A 35 6.48 5.06 9.83
CA ASN A 35 5.50 6.14 9.91
C ASN A 35 4.05 5.68 9.65
N LEU A 36 3.73 4.44 10.02
CA LEU A 36 2.37 3.93 9.92
C LEU A 36 1.46 4.62 10.95
N PRO A 37 0.18 4.90 10.61
CA PRO A 37 -0.77 5.43 11.58
C PRO A 37 -0.91 4.54 12.80
N LEU A 38 -0.98 5.15 13.99
CA LEU A 38 -1.16 4.44 15.27
C LEU A 38 -2.64 4.33 15.69
N LYS A 39 -3.53 5.06 15.03
CA LYS A 39 -4.97 5.08 15.30
C LYS A 39 -5.72 4.68 14.04
N TRP A 40 -6.75 3.86 14.20
CA TRP A 40 -7.54 3.33 13.09
C TRP A 40 -9.00 3.26 13.49
N SER A 41 -9.88 3.53 12.55
CA SER A 41 -11.32 3.30 12.71
C SER A 41 -11.96 2.92 11.37
N THR A 42 -13.28 2.78 11.33
CA THR A 42 -14.00 2.49 10.09
C THR A 42 -13.98 3.67 9.10
N THR A 43 -13.51 4.85 9.54
CA THR A 43 -13.43 6.10 8.77
C THR A 43 -12.10 6.86 8.92
N GLU A 44 -11.22 6.47 9.85
CA GLU A 44 -9.94 7.15 10.11
C GLU A 44 -8.77 6.30 9.64
N ASN A 45 -7.80 6.93 8.96
CA ASN A 45 -6.56 6.33 8.45
C ASN A 45 -6.76 5.13 7.51
N ILE A 46 -7.97 4.92 6.98
CA ILE A 46 -8.29 3.81 6.09
C ILE A 46 -8.19 4.22 4.61
N ALA A 47 -7.39 3.50 3.84
CA ALA A 47 -7.27 3.73 2.40
C ALA A 47 -8.47 3.18 1.62
N TRP A 48 -8.93 1.98 1.99
CA TRP A 48 -10.07 1.32 1.38
C TRP A 48 -10.66 0.26 2.30
N LYS A 49 -11.91 -0.12 2.05
CA LYS A 49 -12.59 -1.26 2.68
C LYS A 49 -13.57 -1.87 1.71
N VAL A 50 -13.83 -3.16 1.83
CA VAL A 50 -14.84 -3.88 1.03
C VAL A 50 -15.68 -4.76 1.95
N ALA A 51 -16.97 -4.88 1.65
CA ALA A 51 -17.85 -5.80 2.37
C ALA A 51 -17.54 -7.25 1.98
N LEU A 52 -17.35 -8.12 2.96
CA LEU A 52 -17.18 -9.55 2.70
C LEU A 52 -18.54 -10.18 2.36
N PRO A 53 -18.60 -11.07 1.35
CA PRO A 53 -19.87 -11.62 0.86
C PRO A 53 -20.57 -12.54 1.87
N TYR A 54 -19.81 -13.14 2.80
CA TYR A 54 -20.33 -14.00 3.86
C TYR A 54 -19.66 -13.65 5.18
N ARG A 55 -20.41 -13.82 6.28
CA ARG A 55 -19.81 -13.94 7.61
C ARG A 55 -19.48 -15.43 7.74
N GLY A 56 -18.21 -15.75 7.95
CA GLY A 56 -17.75 -17.13 8.15
C GLY A 56 -18.51 -17.83 9.26
#